data_AF-A0A9E6CHX3-F1
#
_entry.id   AF-A0A9E6CHX3-F1
#
_cell.length_a   1.000
_cell.length_b   1.000
_cell.length_c   1.000
_cell.angle_alpha   90.00
_cell.angle_beta   90.00
_cell.angle_gamma   90.00
#
_symmetry.space_group_name_H-M   'P 1'
#
loop_
_entity.id
_entity.type
_entity.pdbx_description
1 polymer ?
#
loop_
_entity_poly.entity_id
_entity_poly.type
_entity_poly.pdbx_seq_one_letter_code
_entity_poly.pdbx_strand_id
1 'polypeptide(L)'
;MPEWIKLFLKVIGLFLVLLVVAGGSAYLTLRVLVPPENIKVPQIVGEKLDEAAIILSNNNLSLRVTGEKYSAKVPPGVVISQVPSPETKIRKDRSVEVVISKGKKTVSVPSVVGMEFREAKVFLSQIGLKIGCSGYIYSPFPQDEIVAQDPSSDGQVSQEEGINLLISLGFEKDSFYMPNLVGRKIGEVKALLEATFLSIGKIKESTSGKEGVVISQSPPLGSIVTSGEEIEFTVGVGSREEKSPLPKDEWILIKVEIPLGLEKRKVKVVVLDKEGSRTIDYGWRSPGEELWINSRVRGKGEVRVYIDDELFQVEEVEG
;
A
#
# COMPACT_ATOMS: atom_id res chain seq x y z
N MET A 1 -94.62 -30.90 -71.79
CA MET A 1 -94.66 -30.09 -70.55
C MET A 1 -95.82 -29.12 -70.67
N PRO A 2 -96.81 -29.17 -69.76
CA PRO A 2 -97.96 -28.27 -69.76
C PRO A 2 -97.55 -26.80 -69.86
N GLU A 3 -98.25 -26.00 -70.67
CA GLU A 3 -97.93 -24.58 -70.91
C GLU A 3 -97.86 -23.76 -69.60
N TRP A 4 -98.70 -24.09 -68.61
CA TRP A 4 -98.68 -23.44 -67.29
C TRP A 4 -97.37 -23.66 -66.50
N ILE A 5 -96.68 -24.80 -66.70
CA ILE A 5 -95.41 -25.12 -66.02
C ILE A 5 -94.23 -24.35 -66.63
N LYS A 6 -94.20 -24.19 -67.96
CA LYS A 6 -93.19 -23.36 -68.64
C LYS A 6 -93.33 -21.89 -68.24
N LEU A 7 -94.57 -21.41 -68.09
CA LEU A 7 -94.86 -20.07 -67.60
C LEU A 7 -94.39 -19.90 -66.15
N PHE A 8 -94.69 -20.89 -65.29
CA PHE A 8 -94.29 -20.90 -63.88
C PHE A 8 -92.77 -20.87 -63.69
N LEU A 9 -92.01 -21.69 -64.44
CA LEU A 9 -90.54 -21.70 -64.43
C LEU A 9 -89.93 -20.36 -64.91
N LYS A 10 -90.52 -19.71 -65.92
CA LYS A 10 -90.06 -18.38 -66.38
C LYS A 10 -90.31 -17.30 -65.32
N VAL A 11 -91.47 -17.34 -64.65
CA VAL A 11 -91.82 -16.39 -63.58
C VAL A 11 -90.91 -16.59 -62.37
N ILE A 12 -90.63 -17.84 -61.99
CA ILE A 12 -89.66 -18.16 -60.92
C ILE A 12 -88.25 -17.73 -61.29
N GLY A 13 -87.82 -17.95 -62.53
CA GLY A 13 -86.52 -17.48 -63.01
C GLY A 13 -86.39 -15.95 -62.95
N LEU A 14 -87.42 -15.23 -63.40
CA LEU A 14 -87.48 -13.77 -63.31
C LEU A 14 -87.46 -13.28 -61.85
N PHE A 15 -88.21 -13.96 -60.97
CA PHE A 15 -88.25 -13.64 -59.55
C PHE A 15 -86.90 -13.86 -58.86
N LEU A 16 -86.20 -14.95 -59.19
CA LEU A 16 -84.84 -15.21 -58.69
C LEU A 16 -83.84 -14.17 -59.21
N VAL A 17 -83.94 -13.77 -60.48
CA VAL A 17 -83.11 -12.68 -61.03
C VAL A 17 -83.40 -11.36 -60.31
N LEU A 18 -84.67 -11.02 -60.06
CA LEU A 18 -85.05 -9.84 -59.29
C LEU A 18 -84.54 -9.89 -57.85
N LEU A 19 -84.56 -11.05 -57.19
CA LEU A 19 -84.00 -11.24 -55.84
C LEU A 19 -82.48 -11.06 -55.81
N VAL A 20 -81.76 -11.57 -56.82
CA VAL A 20 -80.30 -11.38 -56.92
C VAL A 20 -79.96 -9.93 -57.20
N VAL A 21 -80.72 -9.26 -58.07
CA VAL A 21 -80.54 -7.82 -58.36
C VAL A 21 -80.87 -6.97 -57.13
N ALA A 22 -81.97 -7.27 -56.42
CA ALA A 22 -82.35 -6.59 -55.19
C ALA A 22 -81.34 -6.81 -54.06
N GLY A 23 -80.89 -8.05 -53.86
CA GLY A 23 -79.87 -8.40 -52.87
C GLY A 23 -78.51 -7.78 -53.19
N GLY A 24 -78.10 -7.81 -54.47
CA GLY A 24 -76.89 -7.14 -54.94
C GLY A 24 -76.96 -5.62 -54.76
N SER A 25 -78.11 -5.00 -55.08
CA SER A 25 -78.36 -3.57 -54.87
C SER A 25 -78.36 -3.19 -53.39
N ALA A 26 -78.99 -3.99 -52.52
CA ALA A 26 -78.99 -3.79 -51.07
C ALA A 26 -77.58 -3.92 -50.48
N TYR A 27 -76.80 -4.90 -50.93
CA TYR A 27 -75.41 -5.07 -50.50
C TYR A 27 -74.53 -3.88 -50.94
N LEU A 28 -74.70 -3.43 -52.17
CA LEU A 28 -73.93 -2.33 -52.73
C LEU A 28 -74.31 -0.98 -52.08
N THR A 29 -75.60 -0.75 -51.81
CA THR A 29 -76.07 0.41 -51.04
C THR A 29 -75.55 0.39 -49.62
N LEU A 30 -75.56 -0.75 -48.92
CA LEU A 30 -74.98 -0.87 -47.58
C LEU A 30 -73.48 -0.51 -47.57
N ARG A 31 -72.74 -0.95 -48.60
CA ARG A 31 -71.29 -0.71 -48.70
C ARG A 31 -70.92 0.74 -49.05
N VAL A 32 -71.77 1.43 -49.81
CA VAL A 32 -71.57 2.84 -50.20
C VAL A 32 -72.05 3.79 -49.12
N LEU A 33 -73.15 3.46 -48.44
CA LEU A 33 -73.76 4.32 -47.43
C LEU A 33 -73.02 4.30 -46.09
N VAL A 34 -72.36 3.18 -45.75
CA VAL A 34 -71.58 3.03 -44.51
C VAL A 34 -70.09 2.92 -44.85
N PRO A 35 -69.39 4.04 -45.14
CA PRO A 35 -67.96 4.01 -45.35
C PRO A 35 -67.24 3.55 -44.06
N PRO A 36 -66.10 2.85 -44.18
CA PRO A 36 -65.34 2.43 -43.00
C PRO A 36 -64.88 3.65 -42.21
N GLU A 37 -65.18 3.65 -40.90
CA GLU A 37 -64.74 4.69 -39.97
C GLU A 37 -63.21 4.67 -39.89
N ASN A 38 -62.59 5.78 -40.31
CA ASN A 38 -61.15 5.95 -40.28
C ASN A 38 -60.77 6.86 -39.11
N ILE A 39 -59.83 6.41 -38.30
CA ILE A 39 -59.33 7.10 -37.13
C ILE A 39 -57.88 7.50 -37.40
N LYS A 40 -57.49 8.68 -36.91
CA LYS A 40 -56.10 9.13 -36.97
C LYS A 40 -55.28 8.40 -35.91
N VAL A 41 -54.12 7.89 -36.31
CA VAL A 41 -53.18 7.26 -35.37
C VAL A 41 -52.58 8.35 -34.46
N PRO A 42 -52.71 8.25 -33.13
CA PRO A 42 -52.08 9.18 -32.21
C PRO A 42 -50.54 8.99 -32.18
N GLN A 43 -49.83 10.01 -31.72
CA GLN A 43 -48.39 9.91 -31.46
C GLN A 43 -48.17 9.23 -30.10
N ILE A 44 -47.51 8.08 -30.11
CA ILE A 44 -47.18 7.29 -28.91
C ILE A 44 -45.67 7.03 -28.78
N VAL A 45 -44.86 7.52 -29.73
CA VAL A 45 -43.39 7.46 -29.62
C VAL A 45 -42.94 8.32 -28.45
N GLY A 46 -42.15 7.75 -27.55
CA GLY A 46 -41.70 8.39 -26.32
C GLY A 46 -42.57 8.12 -25.09
N GLU A 47 -43.76 7.56 -25.28
CA GLU A 47 -44.65 7.15 -24.18
C GLU A 47 -44.25 5.78 -23.63
N LYS A 48 -44.60 5.51 -22.37
CA LYS A 48 -44.48 4.16 -21.79
C LYS A 48 -45.47 3.21 -22.47
N LEU A 49 -45.14 1.93 -22.51
CA LEU A 49 -45.99 0.90 -23.11
C LEU A 49 -47.44 0.94 -22.57
N ASP A 50 -47.60 1.11 -21.27
CA ASP A 50 -48.91 1.13 -20.61
C ASP A 50 -49.73 2.38 -21.01
N GLU A 51 -49.09 3.54 -21.05
CA GLU A 51 -49.69 4.82 -21.46
C GLU A 51 -50.05 4.80 -22.95
N ALA A 52 -49.16 4.28 -23.79
CA ALA A 52 -49.40 4.09 -25.21
C ALA A 52 -50.59 3.16 -25.48
N ALA A 53 -50.74 2.08 -24.69
CA ALA A 53 -51.88 1.18 -24.80
C ALA A 53 -53.19 1.88 -24.47
N ILE A 54 -53.23 2.72 -23.42
CA ILE A 54 -54.39 3.51 -23.04
C ILE A 54 -54.76 4.55 -24.11
N ILE A 55 -53.75 5.26 -24.64
CA ILE A 55 -53.95 6.27 -25.70
C ILE A 55 -54.55 5.62 -26.95
N LEU A 56 -54.06 4.44 -27.34
CA LEU A 56 -54.61 3.71 -28.48
C LEU A 56 -56.02 3.17 -28.21
N SER A 57 -56.28 2.59 -27.04
CA SER A 57 -57.60 2.05 -26.71
C SER A 57 -58.66 3.15 -26.68
N ASN A 58 -58.33 4.34 -26.17
CA ASN A 58 -59.22 5.50 -26.17
C ASN A 58 -59.57 5.99 -27.59
N ASN A 59 -58.72 5.68 -28.57
CA ASN A 59 -58.93 5.98 -29.99
C ASN A 59 -59.45 4.76 -30.77
N ASN A 60 -59.96 3.71 -30.11
CA ASN A 60 -60.42 2.46 -30.75
C ASN A 60 -59.36 1.81 -31.66
N LEU A 61 -58.10 1.88 -31.26
CA LEU A 61 -56.97 1.21 -31.88
C LEU A 61 -56.37 0.21 -30.90
N SER A 62 -55.78 -0.86 -31.40
CA SER A 62 -55.09 -1.86 -30.57
C SER A 62 -53.58 -1.67 -30.62
N LEU A 63 -52.87 -1.98 -29.54
CA LEU A 63 -51.40 -2.00 -29.53
C LEU A 63 -50.89 -3.40 -29.84
N ARG A 64 -49.86 -3.50 -30.71
CA ARG A 64 -49.13 -4.75 -30.95
C ARG A 64 -47.63 -4.51 -30.85
N VAL A 65 -46.95 -5.18 -29.92
CA VAL A 65 -45.48 -5.14 -29.85
C VAL A 65 -44.92 -6.09 -30.91
N THR A 66 -44.16 -5.57 -31.86
CA THR A 66 -43.54 -6.36 -32.93
C THR A 66 -42.06 -6.63 -32.71
N GLY A 67 -41.43 -5.91 -31.79
CA GLY A 67 -40.05 -6.16 -31.42
C GLY A 67 -39.55 -5.27 -30.29
N GLU A 68 -38.33 -5.58 -29.88
CA GLU A 68 -37.62 -4.81 -28.86
C GLU A 68 -36.24 -4.44 -29.41
N LYS A 69 -35.77 -3.22 -29.12
CA LYS A 69 -34.47 -2.74 -29.57
C LYS A 69 -33.71 -2.07 -28.44
N TYR A 70 -32.40 -2.30 -28.37
CA TYR A 70 -31.53 -1.56 -27.45
C TYR A 70 -31.40 -0.10 -27.91
N SER A 71 -31.51 0.83 -26.96
CA SER A 71 -31.36 2.26 -27.20
C SER A 71 -30.69 2.92 -26.00
N ALA A 72 -29.61 3.67 -26.24
CA ALA A 72 -28.92 4.39 -25.17
C ALA A 72 -29.66 5.66 -24.72
N LYS A 73 -30.56 6.18 -25.56
CA LYS A 73 -31.30 7.44 -25.32
C LYS A 73 -32.71 7.22 -24.78
N VAL A 74 -33.30 6.06 -25.03
CA VAL A 74 -34.70 5.76 -24.70
C VAL A 74 -34.73 4.77 -23.53
N PRO A 75 -35.35 5.11 -22.38
CA PRO A 75 -35.47 4.21 -21.23
C PRO A 75 -36.14 2.88 -21.57
N PRO A 76 -35.87 1.79 -20.84
CA PRO A 76 -36.53 0.51 -21.06
C PRO A 76 -38.06 0.63 -20.91
N GLY A 77 -38.81 -0.06 -21.77
CA GLY A 77 -40.28 -0.07 -21.75
C GLY A 77 -40.96 1.12 -22.45
N VAL A 78 -40.18 2.02 -23.05
CA VAL A 78 -40.69 3.18 -23.82
C VAL A 78 -40.72 2.86 -25.31
N VAL A 79 -41.73 3.37 -26.01
CA VAL A 79 -41.91 3.17 -27.46
C VAL A 79 -40.84 3.93 -28.26
N ILE A 80 -40.04 3.21 -29.04
CA ILE A 80 -39.00 3.76 -29.93
C ILE A 80 -39.60 4.17 -31.27
N SER A 81 -40.47 3.33 -31.82
CA SER A 81 -41.09 3.57 -33.12
C SER A 81 -42.47 2.94 -33.18
N GLN A 82 -43.35 3.58 -33.94
CA GLN A 82 -44.69 3.09 -34.23
C GLN A 82 -44.91 2.98 -35.74
N VAL A 83 -45.72 2.02 -36.15
CA VAL A 83 -46.23 1.86 -37.51
C VAL A 83 -47.72 1.52 -37.42
N PRO A 84 -48.62 2.27 -38.07
CA PRO A 84 -48.38 3.42 -38.96
C PRO A 84 -47.90 4.68 -38.22
N SER A 85 -47.35 5.63 -38.97
CA SER A 85 -46.89 6.93 -38.46
C SER A 85 -48.04 7.75 -37.85
N PRO A 86 -47.76 8.67 -36.92
CA PRO A 86 -48.77 9.57 -36.36
C PRO A 86 -49.58 10.31 -37.44
N GLU A 87 -50.82 10.66 -37.12
CA GLU A 87 -51.80 11.32 -38.00
C GLU A 87 -52.24 10.51 -39.24
N THR A 88 -51.68 9.32 -39.47
CA THR A 88 -52.12 8.41 -40.54
C THR A 88 -53.56 7.97 -40.26
N LYS A 89 -54.41 7.99 -41.29
CA LYS A 89 -55.79 7.51 -41.18
C LYS A 89 -55.83 6.00 -41.42
N ILE A 90 -56.25 5.25 -40.41
CA ILE A 90 -56.47 3.81 -40.52
C ILE A 90 -57.88 3.45 -40.10
N ARG A 91 -58.34 2.27 -40.54
CA ARG A 91 -59.63 1.75 -40.09
C ARG A 91 -59.63 1.57 -38.57
N LYS A 92 -60.79 1.81 -37.98
CA LYS A 92 -61.08 1.43 -36.59
C LYS A 92 -60.71 -0.04 -36.32
N ASP A 93 -60.33 -0.32 -35.07
CA ASP A 93 -59.95 -1.64 -34.55
C ASP A 93 -58.69 -2.23 -35.22
N ARG A 94 -57.91 -1.41 -35.92
CA ARG A 94 -56.59 -1.80 -36.42
C ARG A 94 -55.54 -1.74 -35.32
N SER A 95 -54.55 -2.61 -35.45
CA SER A 95 -53.38 -2.61 -34.58
C SER A 95 -52.33 -1.61 -35.05
N VAL A 96 -51.80 -0.83 -34.12
CA VAL A 96 -50.56 -0.07 -34.28
C VAL A 96 -49.42 -0.92 -33.76
N GLU A 97 -48.47 -1.19 -34.63
CA GLU A 97 -47.27 -1.96 -34.34
C GLU A 97 -46.21 -1.07 -33.70
N VAL A 98 -45.63 -1.50 -32.59
CA VAL A 98 -44.63 -0.75 -31.85
C VAL A 98 -43.37 -1.55 -31.60
N VAL A 99 -42.24 -0.86 -31.63
CA VAL A 99 -40.96 -1.38 -31.15
C VAL A 99 -40.63 -0.68 -29.84
N ILE A 100 -40.38 -1.45 -28.79
CA ILE A 100 -40.07 -0.93 -27.46
C ILE A 100 -38.57 -0.94 -27.17
N SER A 101 -38.14 -0.05 -26.28
CA SER A 101 -36.75 0.00 -25.85
C SER A 101 -36.43 -1.07 -24.80
N LYS A 102 -35.30 -1.75 -24.97
CA LYS A 102 -34.67 -2.57 -23.91
C LYS A 102 -33.71 -1.75 -23.03
N GLY A 103 -33.62 -0.44 -23.25
CA GLY A 103 -32.61 0.41 -22.62
C GLY A 103 -31.22 0.23 -23.26
N LYS A 104 -30.19 0.69 -22.54
CA LYS A 104 -28.79 0.51 -22.94
C LYS A 104 -28.45 -0.98 -23.01
N LYS A 105 -27.57 -1.35 -23.95
CA LYS A 105 -27.02 -2.70 -24.00
C LYS A 105 -26.07 -2.87 -22.82
N THR A 106 -26.46 -3.71 -21.86
CA THR A 106 -25.67 -4.05 -20.69
C THR A 106 -25.07 -5.45 -20.81
N VAL A 107 -24.02 -5.70 -20.05
CA VAL A 107 -23.41 -7.00 -19.84
C VAL A 107 -23.36 -7.28 -18.34
N SER A 108 -23.39 -8.57 -17.98
CA SER A 108 -23.23 -8.99 -16.59
C SER A 108 -21.81 -8.66 -16.12
N VAL A 109 -21.73 -8.11 -14.91
CA VAL A 109 -20.46 -7.75 -14.28
C VAL A 109 -19.85 -9.01 -13.65
N PRO A 110 -18.61 -9.40 -13.97
CA PRO A 110 -17.97 -10.49 -13.25
C PRO A 110 -17.48 -10.06 -11.86
N SER A 111 -17.19 -11.03 -11.00
CA SER A 111 -16.45 -10.77 -9.75
C SER A 111 -14.95 -10.71 -10.05
N VAL A 112 -14.32 -9.59 -9.70
CA VAL A 112 -12.86 -9.36 -9.75
C VAL A 112 -12.28 -8.98 -8.39
N VAL A 113 -13.10 -8.94 -7.35
CA VAL A 113 -12.65 -8.72 -5.96
C VAL A 113 -11.74 -9.87 -5.55
N GLY A 114 -10.61 -9.55 -4.93
CA GLY A 114 -9.57 -10.50 -4.53
C GLY A 114 -8.58 -10.87 -5.64
N MET A 115 -8.79 -10.40 -6.88
CA MET A 115 -7.80 -10.57 -7.95
C MET A 115 -6.71 -9.50 -7.88
N GLU A 116 -5.52 -9.81 -8.40
CA GLU A 116 -4.50 -8.80 -8.66
C GLU A 116 -4.98 -7.86 -9.77
N PHE A 117 -4.77 -6.55 -9.62
CA PHE A 117 -5.23 -5.53 -10.56
C PHE A 117 -4.77 -5.81 -12.01
N ARG A 118 -3.54 -6.31 -12.18
CA ARG A 118 -3.01 -6.66 -13.50
C ARG A 118 -3.77 -7.83 -14.12
N GLU A 119 -4.08 -8.86 -13.34
CA GLU A 119 -4.83 -10.02 -13.78
C GLU A 119 -6.28 -9.63 -14.15
N ALA A 120 -6.94 -8.88 -13.26
CA ALA A 120 -8.29 -8.38 -13.49
C ALA A 120 -8.38 -7.53 -14.76
N LYS A 121 -7.38 -6.68 -15.03
CA LYS A 121 -7.33 -5.88 -16.26
C LYS A 121 -7.32 -6.74 -17.52
N VAL A 122 -6.53 -7.82 -17.52
CA VAL A 122 -6.50 -8.76 -18.66
C VAL A 122 -7.84 -9.46 -18.80
N PHE A 123 -8.37 -10.00 -17.70
CA PHE A 123 -9.65 -10.71 -17.67
C PHE A 123 -10.83 -9.84 -18.17
N LEU A 124 -10.95 -8.61 -17.66
CA LEU A 124 -11.98 -7.66 -18.10
C LEU A 124 -11.86 -7.31 -19.58
N SER A 125 -10.64 -7.19 -20.10
CA SER A 125 -10.43 -6.91 -21.53
C SER A 125 -10.87 -8.07 -22.42
N GLN A 126 -10.70 -9.33 -21.99
CA GLN A 126 -11.08 -10.52 -22.74
C GLN A 126 -12.60 -10.64 -22.92
N ILE A 127 -13.36 -10.20 -21.92
CA ILE A 127 -14.83 -10.17 -21.96
C ILE A 127 -15.38 -8.87 -22.58
N GLY A 128 -14.50 -7.97 -23.05
CA GLY A 128 -14.88 -6.72 -23.69
C GLY A 128 -15.44 -5.67 -22.72
N LEU A 129 -15.07 -5.74 -21.44
CA LEU A 129 -15.40 -4.75 -20.42
C LEU A 129 -14.21 -3.81 -20.20
N LYS A 130 -14.49 -2.52 -20.10
CA LYS A 130 -13.48 -1.51 -19.78
C LYS A 130 -13.37 -1.33 -18.27
N ILE A 131 -12.23 -0.82 -17.83
CA ILE A 131 -12.08 -0.26 -16.48
C ILE A 131 -12.46 1.21 -16.58
N GLY A 132 -13.40 1.65 -15.74
CA GLY A 132 -13.80 3.04 -15.59
C GLY A 132 -12.78 3.77 -14.71
N CYS A 133 -13.18 4.10 -13.49
CA CYS A 133 -12.32 4.73 -12.48
C CYS A 133 -11.60 3.70 -11.62
N SER A 134 -10.33 3.95 -11.30
CA SER A 134 -9.57 3.18 -10.31
C SER A 134 -9.14 4.08 -9.15
N GLY A 135 -9.41 3.67 -7.92
CA GLY A 135 -8.94 4.31 -6.69
C GLY A 135 -7.99 3.41 -5.92
N TYR A 136 -7.22 4.01 -5.01
CA TYR A 136 -6.27 3.31 -4.15
C TYR A 136 -6.57 3.60 -2.68
N ILE A 137 -6.50 2.58 -1.83
CA ILE A 137 -6.76 2.70 -0.39
C ILE A 137 -5.81 1.78 0.39
N TYR A 138 -5.38 2.19 1.58
CA TYR A 138 -4.75 1.25 2.51
C TYR A 138 -5.78 0.25 3.04
N SER A 139 -5.42 -1.02 3.09
CA SER A 139 -6.34 -2.09 3.47
C SER A 139 -5.57 -3.29 4.04
N PRO A 140 -6.23 -4.22 4.74
CA PRO A 140 -5.56 -5.43 5.23
C PRO A 140 -5.26 -6.45 4.12
N PHE A 141 -5.55 -6.13 2.87
CA PHE A 141 -5.30 -7.00 1.73
C PHE A 141 -3.91 -6.74 1.12
N PRO A 142 -3.27 -7.74 0.50
CA PRO A 142 -2.05 -7.58 -0.30
C PRO A 142 -2.06 -6.35 -1.20
N GLN A 143 -0.90 -5.76 -1.43
CA GLN A 143 -0.74 -4.66 -2.38
C GLN A 143 -1.20 -5.09 -3.78
N ASP A 144 -1.84 -4.18 -4.51
CA ASP A 144 -2.38 -4.37 -5.87
C ASP A 144 -3.57 -5.34 -5.98
N GLU A 145 -4.10 -5.83 -4.85
CA GLU A 145 -5.34 -6.61 -4.82
C GLU A 145 -6.57 -5.70 -4.94
N ILE A 146 -7.60 -6.13 -5.67
CA ILE A 146 -8.87 -5.40 -5.78
C ILE A 146 -9.70 -5.66 -4.51
N VAL A 147 -9.92 -4.60 -3.75
CA VAL A 147 -10.68 -4.58 -2.49
C VAL A 147 -12.17 -4.48 -2.75
N ALA A 148 -12.55 -3.69 -3.74
CA ALA A 148 -13.95 -3.49 -4.10
C ALA A 148 -14.10 -3.17 -5.58
N GLN A 149 -15.29 -3.45 -6.09
CA GLN A 149 -15.70 -3.12 -7.45
C GLN A 149 -17.07 -2.45 -7.43
N ASP A 150 -17.31 -1.61 -8.42
CA ASP A 150 -18.62 -1.01 -8.68
C ASP A 150 -18.88 -1.00 -10.20
N PRO A 151 -19.96 -1.62 -10.70
CA PRO A 151 -21.01 -2.33 -9.94
C PRO A 151 -20.55 -3.65 -9.30
N SER A 152 -21.35 -4.17 -8.36
CA SER A 152 -21.12 -5.50 -7.78
C SER A 152 -21.27 -6.63 -8.82
N SER A 153 -20.81 -7.84 -8.50
CA SER A 153 -20.83 -9.00 -9.41
C SER A 153 -22.22 -9.45 -9.86
N ASP A 154 -23.28 -9.01 -9.18
CA ASP A 154 -24.68 -9.29 -9.59
C ASP A 154 -25.26 -8.14 -10.43
N GLY A 155 -24.48 -7.07 -10.62
CA GLY A 155 -24.85 -5.89 -11.36
C GLY A 155 -24.80 -6.08 -12.88
N GLN A 156 -25.35 -5.08 -13.57
CA GLN A 156 -25.27 -4.94 -15.01
C GLN A 156 -24.63 -3.60 -15.34
N VAL A 157 -23.73 -3.60 -16.33
CA VAL A 157 -23.06 -2.37 -16.77
C VAL A 157 -22.96 -2.32 -18.28
N SER A 158 -22.92 -1.11 -18.84
CA SER A 158 -22.65 -0.96 -20.26
C SER A 158 -21.17 -1.20 -20.56
N GLN A 159 -20.86 -1.77 -21.72
CA GLN A 159 -19.47 -2.04 -22.13
C GLN A 159 -18.63 -0.75 -22.24
N GLU A 160 -19.28 0.40 -22.47
CA GLU A 160 -18.62 1.70 -22.57
C GLU A 160 -18.29 2.32 -21.21
N GLU A 161 -19.17 2.15 -20.22
CA GLU A 161 -19.02 2.66 -18.86
C GLU A 161 -17.98 1.85 -18.07
N GLY A 162 -17.97 0.52 -18.26
CA GLY A 162 -16.99 -0.35 -17.63
C GLY A 162 -17.21 -0.53 -16.13
N ILE A 163 -16.19 -0.99 -15.41
CA ILE A 163 -16.24 -1.28 -13.97
C ILE A 163 -15.23 -0.38 -13.25
N ASN A 164 -15.66 0.21 -12.15
CA ASN A 164 -14.81 0.97 -11.23
C ASN A 164 -14.19 0.03 -10.20
N LEU A 165 -12.92 0.27 -9.86
CA LEU A 165 -12.14 -0.62 -8.99
C LEU A 165 -11.49 0.17 -7.84
N LEU A 166 -11.49 -0.42 -6.65
CA LEU A 166 -10.73 0.04 -5.51
C LEU A 166 -9.59 -0.94 -5.23
N ILE A 167 -8.36 -0.44 -5.23
CA ILE A 167 -7.15 -1.24 -5.20
C ILE A 167 -6.43 -1.03 -3.87
N SER A 168 -5.90 -2.10 -3.29
CA SER A 168 -5.16 -2.07 -2.05
C SER A 168 -3.76 -1.50 -2.24
N LEU A 169 -3.37 -0.56 -1.38
CA LEU A 169 -1.98 -0.12 -1.18
C LEU A 169 -1.22 -1.00 -0.19
N GLY A 170 -1.86 -2.04 0.35
CA GLY A 170 -1.37 -2.83 1.46
C GLY A 170 -1.74 -2.23 2.82
N PHE A 171 -1.20 -2.84 3.87
CA PHE A 171 -1.42 -2.41 5.25
C PHE A 171 -0.92 -0.98 5.47
N GLU A 172 -1.77 -0.14 6.05
CA GLU A 172 -1.34 1.15 6.58
C GLU A 172 -0.40 0.89 7.76
N LYS A 173 0.84 1.38 7.67
CA LYS A 173 1.74 1.37 8.82
C LYS A 173 1.52 2.65 9.59
N ASP A 174 1.28 2.55 10.89
CA ASP A 174 1.22 3.73 11.76
C ASP A 174 2.54 4.50 11.62
N SER A 175 2.43 5.80 11.31
CA SER A 175 3.58 6.68 11.15
C SER A 175 3.61 7.73 12.25
N PHE A 176 4.78 8.00 12.80
CA PHE A 176 4.98 8.98 13.86
C PHE A 176 6.29 9.74 13.67
N TYR A 177 6.42 10.88 14.35
CA TYR A 177 7.64 11.67 14.30
C TYR A 177 8.71 11.06 15.20
N MET A 178 9.91 10.93 14.65
CA MET A 178 11.08 10.40 15.33
C MET A 178 11.42 11.27 16.54
N PRO A 179 11.33 10.74 17.77
CA PRO A 179 11.65 11.50 18.96
C PRO A 179 13.14 11.84 19.03
N ASN A 180 13.49 12.84 19.82
CA ASN A 180 14.88 13.14 20.14
C ASN A 180 15.40 12.18 21.23
N LEU A 181 16.28 11.28 20.82
CA LEU A 181 16.97 10.30 21.66
C LEU A 181 18.38 10.77 22.05
N VAL A 182 18.96 11.73 21.31
CA VAL A 182 20.30 12.25 21.58
C VAL A 182 20.35 12.90 22.96
N GLY A 183 21.37 12.54 23.74
CA GLY A 183 21.58 13.01 25.11
C GLY A 183 20.78 12.24 26.18
N ARG A 184 19.89 11.32 25.80
CA ARG A 184 19.18 10.45 26.76
C ARG A 184 20.01 9.22 27.14
N LYS A 185 19.69 8.64 28.29
CA LYS A 185 20.28 7.37 28.74
C LYS A 185 19.73 6.20 27.93
N ILE A 186 20.58 5.22 27.61
CA ILE A 186 20.19 4.05 26.83
C ILE A 186 19.00 3.27 27.45
N GLY A 187 18.94 3.15 28.77
CA GLY A 187 17.82 2.47 29.45
C GLY A 187 16.47 3.16 29.22
N GLU A 188 16.45 4.50 29.24
CA GLU A 188 15.25 5.30 28.98
C GLU A 188 14.84 5.23 27.50
N VAL A 189 15.82 5.22 26.61
CA VAL A 189 15.59 5.12 25.16
C VAL A 189 14.97 3.77 24.81
N LYS A 190 15.45 2.66 25.37
CA LYS A 190 14.86 1.33 25.15
C LYS A 190 13.39 1.29 25.58
N ALA A 191 13.08 1.77 26.78
CA ALA A 191 11.70 1.81 27.27
C ALA A 191 10.79 2.71 26.41
N LEU A 192 11.31 3.84 25.90
CA LEU A 192 10.56 4.74 25.03
C LEU A 192 10.26 4.10 23.66
N LEU A 193 11.23 3.41 23.07
CA LEU A 193 11.07 2.73 21.78
C LEU A 193 10.08 1.56 21.89
N GLU A 194 10.17 0.76 22.96
CA GLU A 194 9.20 -0.30 23.26
C GLU A 194 7.77 0.24 23.41
N ALA A 195 7.60 1.39 24.08
CA ALA A 195 6.30 2.03 24.27
C ALA A 195 5.70 2.65 22.99
N THR A 196 6.53 2.93 21.97
CA THR A 196 6.11 3.56 20.72
C THR A 196 6.00 2.57 19.56
N PHE A 197 6.04 1.26 19.84
CA PHE A 197 6.04 0.19 18.83
C PHE A 197 7.16 0.35 17.78
N LEU A 198 8.30 0.91 18.20
CA LEU A 198 9.51 1.05 17.40
C LEU A 198 10.48 -0.11 17.68
N SER A 199 11.18 -0.56 16.65
CA SER A 199 12.18 -1.63 16.78
C SER A 199 13.56 -1.03 17.09
N ILE A 200 14.29 -1.64 18.01
CA ILE A 200 15.70 -1.30 18.25
C ILE A 200 16.54 -1.99 17.17
N GLY A 201 17.19 -1.20 16.32
CA GLY A 201 18.13 -1.69 15.31
C GLY A 201 19.54 -1.85 15.85
N LYS A 202 20.54 -1.44 15.06
CA LYS A 202 21.96 -1.55 15.44
C LYS A 202 22.34 -0.51 16.49
N ILE A 203 22.96 -0.98 17.57
CA ILE A 203 23.59 -0.14 18.60
C ILE A 203 25.09 -0.09 18.32
N LYS A 204 25.62 1.11 18.03
CA LYS A 204 27.06 1.34 17.87
C LYS A 204 27.65 1.89 19.16
N GLU A 205 28.86 1.49 19.49
CA GLU A 205 29.59 2.01 20.64
C GLU A 205 30.62 3.07 20.19
N SER A 206 30.81 4.09 21.01
CA SER A 206 31.80 5.15 20.77
C SER A 206 32.57 5.47 22.03
N THR A 207 33.89 5.58 21.92
CA THR A 207 34.77 6.04 23.02
C THR A 207 34.59 7.52 23.34
N SER A 208 33.89 8.25 22.47
CA SER A 208 33.55 9.65 22.66
C SER A 208 32.26 9.78 23.47
N GLY A 209 32.18 10.78 24.34
CA GLY A 209 30.96 11.08 25.10
C GLY A 209 30.84 10.34 26.44
N LYS A 210 29.74 10.60 27.14
CA LYS A 210 29.46 10.02 28.46
C LYS A 210 29.00 8.57 28.33
N GLU A 211 29.47 7.73 29.23
CA GLU A 211 29.08 6.33 29.31
C GLU A 211 27.55 6.18 29.42
N GLY A 212 26.96 5.33 28.57
CA GLY A 212 25.53 5.02 28.57
C GLY A 212 24.62 6.09 27.97
N VAL A 213 25.17 7.14 27.34
CA VAL A 213 24.40 8.24 26.72
C VAL A 213 24.41 8.13 25.20
N VAL A 214 23.26 8.36 24.57
CA VAL A 214 23.14 8.37 23.10
C VAL A 214 23.77 9.63 22.52
N ILE A 215 24.67 9.44 21.55
CA ILE A 215 25.44 10.50 20.86
C ILE A 215 24.78 10.87 19.53
N SER A 216 24.29 9.86 18.82
CA SER A 216 23.65 10.03 17.52
C SER A 216 22.53 9.02 17.34
N GLN A 217 21.56 9.38 16.52
CA GLN A 217 20.42 8.54 16.14
C GLN A 217 20.24 8.56 14.63
N SER A 218 19.65 7.50 14.10
CA SER A 218 19.21 7.37 12.72
C SER A 218 17.90 6.58 12.70
N PRO A 219 16.79 7.12 12.16
CA PRO A 219 16.64 8.45 11.52
C PRO A 219 16.81 9.66 12.46
N PRO A 220 17.09 10.88 11.93
CA PRO A 220 17.25 12.08 12.75
C PRO A 220 15.91 12.53 13.37
N LEU A 221 15.98 13.44 14.35
CA LEU A 221 14.79 13.98 14.99
C LEU A 221 13.80 14.58 13.96
N GLY A 222 12.50 14.36 14.19
CA GLY A 222 11.44 14.90 13.32
C GLY A 222 11.27 14.18 11.98
N SER A 223 12.09 13.17 11.66
CA SER A 223 11.82 12.26 10.54
C SER A 223 10.51 11.50 10.77
N ILE A 224 9.81 11.14 9.70
CA ILE A 224 8.64 10.26 9.77
C ILE A 224 9.17 8.83 9.80
N VAL A 225 8.80 8.09 10.84
CA VAL A 225 9.13 6.68 11.03
C VAL A 225 7.85 5.86 11.11
N THR A 226 7.90 4.64 10.60
CA THR A 226 6.77 3.70 10.60
C THR A 226 6.86 2.71 11.76
N SER A 227 5.72 2.20 12.21
CA SER A 227 5.68 1.16 13.24
C SER A 227 6.50 -0.06 12.80
N GLY A 228 7.35 -0.55 13.72
CA GLY A 228 8.31 -1.63 13.46
C GLY A 228 9.59 -1.22 12.75
N GLU A 229 9.78 0.04 12.36
CA GLU A 229 11.03 0.54 11.78
C GLU A 229 12.19 0.43 12.77
N GLU A 230 13.36 0.01 12.28
CA GLU A 230 14.56 -0.18 13.09
C GLU A 230 15.30 1.14 13.29
N ILE A 231 15.42 1.56 14.55
CA ILE A 231 16.17 2.75 14.92
C ILE A 231 17.61 2.37 15.28
N GLU A 232 18.58 2.93 14.55
CA GLU A 232 19.99 2.81 14.88
C GLU A 232 20.44 3.99 15.75
N PHE A 233 21.29 3.75 16.75
CA PHE A 233 21.89 4.82 17.54
C PHE A 233 23.27 4.46 18.06
N THR A 234 24.07 5.48 18.34
CA THR A 234 25.42 5.34 18.89
C THR A 234 25.44 5.73 20.35
N VAL A 235 25.99 4.89 21.22
CA VAL A 235 26.09 5.10 22.67
C VAL A 235 27.55 5.33 23.06
N GLY A 236 27.81 6.29 23.94
CA GLY A 236 29.12 6.48 24.53
C GLY A 236 29.44 5.35 25.50
N VAL A 237 30.62 4.73 25.40
CA VAL A 237 31.12 3.75 26.38
C VAL A 237 32.05 4.39 27.42
N GLY A 238 32.23 5.71 27.34
CA GLY A 238 33.19 6.44 28.15
C GLY A 238 34.62 6.24 27.64
N SER A 239 35.47 7.24 27.82
CA SER A 239 36.90 7.05 27.64
C SER A 239 37.40 6.18 28.78
N ARG A 240 37.73 4.92 28.48
CA ARG A 240 38.59 4.13 29.35
C ARG A 240 39.94 4.85 29.38
N GLU A 241 40.18 5.67 30.39
CA GLU A 241 41.54 6.08 30.73
C GLU A 241 42.31 4.80 31.03
N GLU A 242 43.05 4.31 30.03
CA GLU A 242 44.14 3.38 30.27
C GLU A 242 45.07 4.06 31.26
N LYS A 243 44.99 3.66 32.53
CA LYS A 243 46.08 3.89 33.46
C LYS A 243 47.34 3.35 32.79
N SER A 244 48.19 4.25 32.31
CA SER A 244 49.53 3.94 31.81
C SER A 244 50.19 2.92 32.75
N PRO A 245 50.84 1.86 32.24
CA PRO A 245 51.49 0.89 33.10
C PRO A 245 52.50 1.61 34.00
N LEU A 246 52.33 1.45 35.32
CA LEU A 246 53.30 1.93 36.30
C LEU A 246 54.70 1.43 35.89
N PRO A 247 55.75 2.28 35.91
CA PRO A 247 57.10 1.82 35.61
C PRO A 247 57.48 0.70 36.58
N LYS A 248 57.95 -0.44 36.04
CA LYS A 248 58.40 -1.59 36.83
C LYS A 248 59.52 -1.15 37.77
N ASP A 249 59.43 -1.58 39.02
CA ASP A 249 60.51 -1.46 39.98
C ASP A 249 61.42 -2.68 39.86
N GLU A 250 62.70 -2.46 39.64
CA GLU A 250 63.70 -3.52 39.54
C GLU A 250 64.65 -3.42 40.73
N TRP A 251 64.82 -4.51 41.48
CA TRP A 251 65.74 -4.57 42.61
C TRP A 251 67.08 -5.11 42.14
N ILE A 252 68.15 -4.36 42.36
CA ILE A 252 69.51 -4.79 42.03
C ILE A 252 70.30 -5.02 43.29
N LEU A 253 70.98 -6.16 43.31
CA LEU A 253 71.87 -6.58 44.37
C LEU A 253 73.31 -6.54 43.87
N ILE A 254 74.08 -5.56 44.35
CA ILE A 254 75.49 -5.35 43.98
C ILE A 254 76.37 -5.85 45.11
N LYS A 255 77.28 -6.78 44.81
CA LYS A 255 78.30 -7.24 45.75
C LYS A 255 79.53 -6.34 45.63
N VAL A 256 79.90 -5.68 46.72
CA VAL A 256 81.07 -4.79 46.78
C VAL A 256 82.03 -5.27 47.85
N GLU A 257 83.26 -5.58 47.45
CA GLU A 257 84.34 -5.96 48.37
C GLU A 257 85.15 -4.72 48.72
N ILE A 258 85.25 -4.44 50.02
CA ILE A 258 85.88 -3.22 50.48
C ILE A 258 87.39 -3.37 50.41
N PRO A 259 88.10 -2.49 49.69
CA PRO A 259 89.52 -2.66 49.47
C PRO A 259 90.31 -2.70 50.78
N LEU A 260 91.27 -3.63 50.83
CA LEU A 260 92.11 -3.85 52.00
C LEU A 260 92.83 -2.56 52.41
N GLY A 261 92.95 -2.34 53.72
CA GLY A 261 93.47 -1.11 54.30
C GLY A 261 93.53 -1.20 55.82
N LEU A 262 94.11 -0.18 56.46
CA LEU A 262 94.23 -0.10 57.93
C LEU A 262 93.05 0.62 58.59
N GLU A 263 92.29 1.41 57.84
CA GLU A 263 91.18 2.23 58.32
C GLU A 263 89.84 1.81 57.71
N LYS A 264 88.75 2.07 58.45
CA LYS A 264 87.40 1.87 57.91
C LYS A 264 87.17 2.83 56.75
N ARG A 265 86.44 2.39 55.74
CA ARG A 265 86.11 3.19 54.56
C ARG A 265 84.65 3.58 54.56
N LYS A 266 84.33 4.78 54.08
CA LYS A 266 82.94 5.25 54.01
C LYS A 266 82.32 4.83 52.69
N VAL A 267 81.22 4.08 52.73
CA VAL A 267 80.52 3.62 51.52
C VAL A 267 79.24 4.42 51.31
N LYS A 268 79.09 4.99 50.11
CA LYS A 268 77.92 5.76 49.69
C LYS A 268 77.44 5.28 48.33
N VAL A 269 76.14 5.07 48.18
CA VAL A 269 75.55 4.59 46.93
C VAL A 269 74.62 5.67 46.38
N VAL A 270 74.81 6.04 45.12
CA VAL A 270 73.96 7.00 44.42
C VAL A 270 73.20 6.27 43.33
N VAL A 271 71.88 6.30 43.40
CA VAL A 271 70.99 5.73 42.37
C VAL A 271 70.44 6.87 41.54
N LEU A 272 70.58 6.76 40.22
CA LEU A 272 70.08 7.71 39.23
C LEU A 272 69.01 7.01 38.40
N ASP A 273 67.75 7.40 38.54
CA ASP A 273 66.62 6.82 37.81
C ASP A 273 65.66 7.92 37.31
N LYS A 274 64.50 7.53 36.76
CA LYS A 274 63.49 8.48 36.25
C LYS A 274 62.93 9.43 37.31
N GLU A 275 63.03 9.12 38.61
CA GLU A 275 62.56 9.99 39.70
C GLU A 275 63.63 10.99 40.16
N GLY A 276 64.89 10.79 39.75
CA GLY A 276 66.02 11.68 40.03
C GLY A 276 67.20 10.94 40.66
N SER A 277 68.06 11.69 41.36
CA SER A 277 69.20 11.13 42.09
C SER A 277 68.85 10.94 43.57
N ARG A 278 69.08 9.73 44.10
CA ARG A 278 68.98 9.45 45.54
C ARG A 278 70.28 8.88 46.06
N THR A 279 70.67 9.28 47.27
CA THR A 279 71.91 8.83 47.91
C THR A 279 71.58 8.00 49.14
N ILE A 280 72.16 6.82 49.24
CA ILE A 280 72.05 5.88 50.36
C ILE A 280 73.43 5.80 51.01
N ASP A 281 73.55 6.30 52.24
CA ASP A 281 74.80 6.23 53.03
C ASP A 281 74.85 4.89 53.77
N TYR A 282 75.83 4.04 53.42
CA TYR A 282 76.05 2.74 54.06
C TYR A 282 77.02 2.83 55.26
N GLY A 283 77.48 4.03 55.58
CA GLY A 283 78.35 4.32 56.72
C GLY A 283 79.77 3.78 56.57
N TRP A 284 80.45 3.69 57.71
CA TRP A 284 81.82 3.18 57.80
C TRP A 284 81.84 1.66 57.82
N ARG A 285 82.69 1.08 56.97
CA ARG A 285 82.80 -0.36 56.78
C ARG A 285 84.24 -0.83 56.89
N SER A 286 84.42 -2.08 57.30
CA SER A 286 85.76 -2.60 57.60
C SER A 286 86.46 -3.08 56.32
N PRO A 287 87.78 -2.89 56.19
CA PRO A 287 88.52 -3.43 55.03
C PRO A 287 88.36 -4.95 54.92
N GLY A 288 88.10 -5.44 53.70
CA GLY A 288 87.83 -6.85 53.42
C GLY A 288 86.39 -7.33 53.73
N GLU A 289 85.49 -6.44 54.20
CA GLU A 289 84.07 -6.75 54.36
C GLU A 289 83.40 -6.88 52.97
N GLU A 290 82.58 -7.92 52.79
CA GLU A 290 81.68 -8.04 51.64
C GLU A 290 80.36 -7.33 51.94
N LEU A 291 80.09 -6.25 51.22
CA LEU A 291 78.86 -5.49 51.37
C LEU A 291 77.89 -5.80 50.22
N TRP A 292 76.68 -6.22 50.59
CA TRP A 292 75.57 -6.41 49.65
C TRP A 292 74.70 -5.16 49.61
N ILE A 293 74.75 -4.42 48.50
CA ILE A 293 73.98 -3.20 48.27
C ILE A 293 72.70 -3.58 47.54
N ASN A 294 71.55 -3.32 48.18
CA ASN A 294 70.24 -3.54 47.59
C ASN A 294 69.61 -2.20 47.22
N SER A 295 69.41 -1.94 45.93
CA SER A 295 68.88 -0.68 45.40
C SER A 295 67.74 -0.92 44.42
N ARG A 296 66.63 -0.18 44.59
CA ARG A 296 65.42 -0.27 43.74
C ARG A 296 65.44 0.72 42.57
N VAL A 297 65.78 0.36 41.36
CA VAL A 297 65.80 1.30 40.23
C VAL A 297 64.44 1.34 39.53
N ARG A 298 63.93 2.54 39.24
CA ARG A 298 62.61 2.73 38.61
C ARG A 298 62.76 3.03 37.12
N GLY A 299 62.52 2.01 36.28
CA GLY A 299 62.79 2.07 34.84
C GLY A 299 64.28 2.03 34.53
N LYS A 300 64.71 2.71 33.45
CA LYS A 300 66.13 2.80 33.09
C LYS A 300 66.90 3.74 34.02
N GLY A 301 68.04 3.29 34.53
CA GLY A 301 68.87 4.05 35.47
C GLY A 301 70.23 3.41 35.71
N GLU A 302 71.03 3.97 36.62
CA GLU A 302 72.33 3.44 37.01
C GLU A 302 72.52 3.57 38.54
N VAL A 303 73.25 2.62 39.13
CA VAL A 303 73.64 2.60 40.53
C VAL A 303 75.15 2.77 40.63
N ARG A 304 75.58 3.84 41.29
CA ARG A 304 76.99 4.20 41.47
C ARG A 304 77.41 4.00 42.91
N VAL A 305 78.43 3.19 43.14
CA VAL A 305 78.99 2.94 44.46
C VAL A 305 80.25 3.77 44.64
N TYR A 306 80.31 4.56 45.70
CA TYR A 306 81.44 5.37 46.10
C TYR A 306 82.05 4.83 47.39
N ILE A 307 83.38 4.76 47.44
CA ILE A 307 84.15 4.43 48.64
C ILE A 307 85.11 5.61 48.89
N ASP A 308 85.03 6.22 50.08
CA ASP A 308 85.79 7.41 50.44
C ASP A 308 85.62 8.57 49.44
N ASP A 309 84.39 8.74 48.94
CA ASP A 309 83.98 9.71 47.91
C ASP A 309 84.61 9.49 46.51
N GLU A 310 85.34 8.40 46.28
CA GLU A 310 85.80 7.96 44.96
C GLU A 310 84.83 6.93 44.35
N LEU A 311 84.56 7.04 43.05
CA LEU A 311 83.69 6.10 42.34
C LEU A 311 84.37 4.74 42.20
N PHE A 312 83.77 3.71 42.79
CA PHE A 312 84.30 2.36 42.82
C PHE A 312 83.65 1.43 41.79
N GLN A 313 82.33 1.46 41.66
CA GLN A 313 81.58 0.59 40.74
C GLN A 313 80.33 1.30 40.20
N VAL A 314 79.95 1.00 38.95
CA VAL A 314 78.71 1.46 38.32
C VAL A 314 77.99 0.25 37.74
N GLU A 315 76.69 0.13 38.04
CA GLU A 315 75.80 -0.89 37.47
C GLU A 315 74.66 -0.18 36.73
N GLU A 316 74.53 -0.45 35.43
CA GLU A 316 73.45 0.09 34.61
C GLU A 316 72.24 -0.86 34.61
N VAL A 317 71.04 -0.27 34.57
CA VAL A 317 69.76 -0.96 34.61
C VAL A 317 68.98 -0.65 33.35
N GLU A 318 68.84 -1.65 32.50
CA GLU A 318 67.96 -1.59 31.34
C GLU A 318 66.55 -2.04 31.75
N GLY A 319 65.83 -1.20 32.49
CA GLY A 319 64.49 -1.53 33.01
C GLY A 319 63.40 -1.79 31.96
#